data_AF-A0A953FEN3-F1
#
_entry.id   AF-A0A953FEN3-F1
#
_cell.length_a   1.000
_cell.length_b   1.000
_cell.length_c   1.000
_cell.angle_alpha   90.00
_cell.angle_beta   90.00
_cell.angle_gamma   90.00
#
_symmetry.space_group_name_H-M   'P 1'
#
loop_
_entity.id
_entity.type
_entity.pdbx_description
1 polymer ?
#
loop_
_entity_poly.entity_id
_entity_poly.type
_entity_poly.pdbx_seq_one_letter_code
_entity_poly.pdbx_strand_id
1 'polypeptide(L)'
;YRGLDDEKVYYNNDYRGFVMNHRSTLNSLAEAFYEKGDKEKAHQVVMFSLERMPDKAVPYDFTAIGMQDSRGMVELLFLTGEKDKAVEMARTVGDRAIQMVNYLRDKGQMGTIDFQRNLYILESLQYTLFTYGEEELAKKYDAFVEPYRQADRRDY
;
A
#
# COMPACT_ATOMS: atom_id res chain seq x y z
N TYR A 1 5.84 -11.50 -17.71
CA TYR A 1 6.64 -10.72 -16.75
C TYR A 1 8.11 -10.97 -17.06
N ARG A 2 8.88 -9.95 -17.45
CA ARG A 2 10.27 -10.07 -17.92
C ARG A 2 11.25 -9.97 -16.74
N GLY A 3 11.34 -11.00 -15.91
CA GLY A 3 12.28 -11.05 -14.77
C GLY A 3 11.91 -10.16 -13.57
N LEU A 4 10.66 -9.66 -13.50
CA LEU A 4 10.19 -8.76 -12.43
C LEU A 4 10.17 -9.42 -11.03
N ASP A 5 10.45 -10.70 -10.98
CA ASP A 5 10.65 -11.57 -9.82
C ASP A 5 12.12 -11.74 -9.42
N ASP A 6 13.07 -11.25 -10.23
CA ASP A 6 14.52 -11.31 -9.97
C ASP A 6 15.03 -10.03 -9.28
N GLU A 7 15.46 -10.18 -8.02
CA GLU A 7 16.04 -9.13 -7.18
C GLU A 7 17.36 -8.56 -7.71
N LYS A 8 18.04 -9.30 -8.60
CA LYS A 8 19.36 -8.91 -9.13
C LYS A 8 19.25 -7.92 -10.29
N VAL A 9 18.05 -7.70 -10.82
CA VAL A 9 17.82 -6.80 -11.95
C VAL A 9 17.46 -5.41 -11.43
N TYR A 10 18.27 -4.41 -11.79
CA TYR A 10 17.94 -3.02 -11.51
C TYR A 10 16.90 -2.49 -12.50
N TYR A 11 15.73 -2.10 -11.99
CA TYR A 11 14.68 -1.45 -12.76
C TYR A 11 14.76 0.07 -12.66
N ASN A 12 14.90 0.74 -13.81
CA ASN A 12 14.82 2.19 -13.91
C ASN A 12 13.37 2.70 -13.64
N ASN A 13 13.18 4.01 -13.54
CA ASN A 13 11.88 4.61 -13.18
C ASN A 13 10.75 4.25 -14.18
N ASP A 14 11.04 4.16 -15.47
CA ASP A 14 10.04 3.79 -16.49
C ASP A 14 9.54 2.36 -16.27
N TYR A 15 10.45 1.43 -15.95
CA TYR A 15 10.10 0.05 -15.64
C TYR A 15 9.24 -0.07 -14.38
N ARG A 16 9.48 0.78 -13.36
CA ARG A 16 8.63 0.84 -12.16
C ARG A 16 7.23 1.35 -12.49
N GLY A 17 7.10 2.30 -13.42
CA GLY A 17 5.79 2.74 -13.92
C GLY A 17 4.99 1.60 -14.57
N PHE A 18 5.65 0.74 -15.35
CA PHE A 18 4.99 -0.44 -15.91
C PHE A 18 4.55 -1.44 -14.85
N VAL A 19 5.37 -1.66 -13.81
CA VAL A 19 5.01 -2.54 -12.68
C VAL A 19 3.77 -2.02 -11.96
N MET A 20 3.72 -0.72 -11.68
CA MET A 20 2.56 -0.06 -11.06
C MET A 20 1.29 -0.27 -11.90
N ASN A 21 1.37 -0.07 -13.22
CA ASN A 21 0.24 -0.31 -14.13
C ASN A 21 -0.22 -1.78 -14.10
N HIS A 22 0.72 -2.73 -14.07
CA HIS A 22 0.39 -4.15 -13.96
C HIS A 22 -0.25 -4.50 -12.63
N ARG A 23 0.29 -4.02 -11.49
CA ARG A 23 -0.30 -4.23 -10.16
C ARG A 23 -1.70 -3.65 -10.08
N SER A 24 -1.91 -2.42 -10.57
CA SER A 24 -3.23 -1.79 -10.60
C SER A 24 -4.23 -2.61 -11.43
N THR A 25 -3.84 -3.08 -12.62
CA THR A 25 -4.71 -3.92 -13.47
C THR A 25 -5.08 -5.22 -12.78
N LEU A 26 -4.12 -5.87 -12.11
CA LEU A 26 -4.36 -7.11 -11.37
C LEU A 26 -5.24 -6.89 -10.14
N ASN A 27 -5.09 -5.76 -9.44
CA ASN A 27 -5.97 -5.40 -8.32
C ASN A 27 -7.42 -5.24 -8.80
N SER A 28 -7.65 -4.48 -9.88
CA SER A 28 -9.00 -4.32 -10.45
C SER A 28 -9.60 -5.65 -10.92
N LEU A 29 -8.77 -6.56 -11.45
CA LEU A 29 -9.22 -7.89 -11.84
C LEU A 29 -9.62 -8.76 -10.62
N ALA A 30 -8.80 -8.74 -9.56
CA ALA A 30 -9.09 -9.45 -8.32
C ALA A 30 -10.36 -8.92 -7.64
N GLU A 31 -10.49 -7.59 -7.58
CA GLU A 31 -11.70 -6.89 -7.12
C GLU A 31 -12.94 -7.35 -7.90
N ALA A 32 -12.88 -7.33 -9.23
CA ALA A 32 -14.01 -7.76 -10.06
C ALA A 32 -14.39 -9.25 -9.87
N PHE A 33 -13.43 -10.13 -9.57
CA PHE A 33 -13.74 -11.52 -9.20
C PHE A 33 -14.38 -11.61 -7.82
N TYR A 34 -13.83 -10.88 -6.84
CA TYR A 34 -14.36 -10.85 -5.48
C TYR A 34 -15.81 -10.35 -5.45
N GLU A 35 -16.12 -9.28 -6.17
CA GLU A 35 -17.47 -8.70 -6.27
C GLU A 35 -18.49 -9.62 -6.92
N LYS A 36 -18.04 -10.54 -7.79
CA LYS A 36 -18.87 -11.60 -8.38
C LYS A 36 -19.04 -12.82 -7.46
N GLY A 37 -18.43 -12.79 -6.27
CA GLY A 37 -18.42 -13.90 -5.32
C GLY A 37 -17.37 -14.98 -5.62
N ASP A 38 -16.51 -14.79 -6.63
CA ASP A 38 -15.44 -15.73 -6.98
C ASP A 38 -14.16 -15.41 -6.18
N LYS A 39 -14.24 -15.66 -4.87
CA LYS A 39 -13.16 -15.36 -3.93
C LYS A 39 -11.88 -16.17 -4.21
N GLU A 40 -12.02 -17.41 -4.69
CA GLU A 40 -10.88 -18.26 -5.07
C GLU A 40 -10.10 -17.64 -6.24
N LYS A 41 -10.80 -17.16 -7.26
CA LYS A 41 -10.12 -16.54 -8.40
C LYS A 41 -9.55 -15.17 -8.06
N ALA A 42 -10.22 -14.41 -7.20
CA ALA A 42 -9.65 -13.18 -6.65
C ALA A 42 -8.33 -13.45 -5.92
N HIS A 43 -8.29 -14.47 -5.07
CA HIS A 43 -7.08 -14.92 -4.36
C HIS A 43 -5.95 -15.26 -5.34
N GLN A 44 -6.24 -16.09 -6.35
CA GLN A 44 -5.25 -16.50 -7.35
C GLN A 44 -4.64 -15.30 -8.08
N VAL A 45 -5.45 -14.29 -8.42
CA VAL A 45 -4.95 -13.07 -9.08
C VAL A 45 -4.04 -12.25 -8.17
N VAL A 46 -4.42 -12.07 -6.90
CA VAL A 46 -3.60 -11.34 -5.91
C VAL A 46 -2.27 -12.06 -5.70
N MET A 47 -2.31 -13.38 -5.48
CA MET A 47 -1.11 -14.18 -5.25
C MET A 47 -0.19 -14.22 -6.47
N PHE A 48 -0.77 -14.27 -7.68
CA PHE A 48 0.00 -14.16 -8.91
C PHE A 48 0.71 -12.80 -9.03
N SER A 49 0.05 -11.70 -8.67
CA SER A 49 0.67 -10.37 -8.66
C SER A 49 1.90 -10.33 -7.74
N LEU A 50 1.77 -10.90 -6.54
CA LEU A 50 2.85 -10.98 -5.55
C LEU A 50 4.01 -11.87 -5.98
N GLU A 51 3.73 -13.00 -6.61
CA GLU A 51 4.77 -13.89 -7.14
C GLU A 51 5.57 -13.21 -8.25
N ARG A 52 4.89 -12.52 -9.17
CA ARG A 52 5.51 -11.93 -10.37
C ARG A 52 6.16 -10.58 -10.13
N MET A 53 5.72 -9.84 -9.12
CA MET A 53 6.20 -8.51 -8.79
C MET A 53 6.33 -8.38 -7.26
N PRO A 54 7.21 -9.19 -6.63
CA PRO A 54 7.38 -9.17 -5.18
C PRO A 54 8.12 -7.89 -4.75
N ASP A 55 7.87 -7.45 -3.51
CA ASP A 55 8.50 -6.25 -2.93
C ASP A 55 10.03 -6.23 -3.04
N LYS A 56 10.64 -7.40 -2.83
CA LYS A 56 12.09 -7.61 -2.86
C LYS A 56 12.72 -7.27 -4.23
N ALA A 57 12.00 -7.52 -5.32
CA ALA A 57 12.47 -7.24 -6.68
C ALA A 57 12.04 -5.85 -7.15
N VAL A 58 10.77 -5.49 -6.89
CA VAL A 58 10.25 -4.14 -7.13
C VAL A 58 9.49 -3.70 -5.89
N PRO A 59 9.96 -2.69 -5.14
CA PRO A 59 9.28 -2.24 -3.93
C PRO A 59 7.81 -1.94 -4.18
N TYR A 60 6.97 -2.22 -3.19
CA TYR A 60 5.57 -1.84 -3.21
C TYR A 60 5.42 -0.33 -3.44
N ASP A 61 4.42 0.00 -4.25
CA ASP A 61 4.07 1.35 -4.65
C ASP A 61 2.66 1.69 -4.12
N PHE A 62 2.06 2.77 -4.62
CA PHE A 62 0.74 3.22 -4.13
C PHE A 62 -0.37 2.17 -4.36
N THR A 63 -0.19 1.20 -5.25
CA THR A 63 -1.17 0.11 -5.48
C THR A 63 -1.30 -0.84 -4.28
N ALA A 64 -0.40 -0.76 -3.30
CA ALA A 64 -0.54 -1.48 -2.04
C ALA A 64 -1.72 -0.97 -1.20
N ILE A 65 -2.01 0.33 -1.26
CA ILE A 65 -3.14 0.96 -0.57
C ILE A 65 -4.34 1.13 -1.49
N GLY A 66 -5.54 1.16 -0.91
CA GLY A 66 -6.76 1.50 -1.63
C GLY A 66 -6.92 3.01 -1.81
N MET A 67 -7.63 3.39 -2.86
CA MET A 67 -8.20 4.73 -3.04
C MET A 67 -9.72 4.63 -2.92
N GLN A 68 -10.40 5.78 -2.88
CA GLN A 68 -11.83 5.89 -2.54
C GLN A 68 -12.75 4.92 -3.31
N ASP A 69 -12.43 4.64 -4.58
CA ASP A 69 -13.23 3.79 -5.48
C ASP A 69 -12.49 2.53 -5.97
N SER A 70 -11.36 2.15 -5.34
CA SER A 70 -10.59 0.97 -5.77
C SER A 70 -9.84 0.32 -4.62
N ARG A 71 -9.85 -1.01 -4.60
CA ARG A 71 -9.15 -1.77 -3.56
C ARG A 71 -7.65 -1.87 -3.81
N GLY A 72 -6.89 -1.61 -2.74
CA GLY A 72 -5.45 -1.85 -2.69
C GLY A 72 -5.12 -3.31 -2.42
N MET A 73 -3.87 -3.68 -2.65
CA MET A 73 -3.41 -5.06 -2.44
C MET A 73 -3.56 -5.53 -0.98
N VAL A 74 -3.34 -4.64 0.01
CA VAL A 74 -3.54 -4.97 1.43
C VAL A 74 -4.99 -5.38 1.70
N GLU A 75 -5.95 -4.60 1.21
CA GLU A 75 -7.37 -4.90 1.38
C GLU A 75 -7.77 -6.19 0.65
N LEU A 76 -7.31 -6.38 -0.58
CA LEU A 76 -7.59 -7.59 -1.35
C LEU A 76 -7.06 -8.86 -0.67
N LEU A 77 -5.90 -8.79 -0.02
CA LEU A 77 -5.36 -9.89 0.77
C LEU A 77 -6.28 -10.24 1.96
N PHE A 78 -6.79 -9.23 2.69
CA PHE A 78 -7.78 -9.50 3.75
C PHE A 78 -9.05 -10.16 3.20
N LEU A 79 -9.61 -9.60 2.12
CA LEU A 79 -10.85 -10.10 1.50
C LEU A 79 -10.72 -11.54 0.99
N THR A 80 -9.52 -11.90 0.51
CA THR A 80 -9.24 -13.22 -0.04
C THR A 80 -8.76 -14.23 1.00
N GLY A 81 -8.62 -13.83 2.28
CA GLY A 81 -8.28 -14.73 3.40
C GLY A 81 -6.80 -14.78 3.76
N GLU A 82 -5.95 -13.98 3.12
CA GLU A 82 -4.51 -13.89 3.34
C GLU A 82 -4.16 -12.84 4.40
N LYS A 83 -4.76 -12.99 5.59
CA LYS A 83 -4.64 -12.03 6.70
C LYS A 83 -3.19 -11.73 7.06
N ASP A 84 -2.37 -12.75 7.29
CA ASP A 84 -0.99 -12.56 7.77
C ASP A 84 -0.14 -11.81 6.74
N LYS A 85 -0.33 -12.11 5.44
CA LYS A 85 0.33 -11.38 4.34
C LYS A 85 -0.16 -9.94 4.24
N ALA A 86 -1.45 -9.70 4.43
CA ALA A 86 -2.00 -8.34 4.45
C ALA A 86 -1.33 -7.49 5.54
N VAL A 87 -1.20 -8.05 6.75
CA VAL A 87 -0.52 -7.41 7.88
C VAL A 87 0.96 -7.19 7.60
N GLU A 88 1.67 -8.17 7.05
CA GLU A 88 3.08 -8.06 6.69
C GLU A 88 3.32 -6.96 5.65
N MET A 89 2.50 -6.90 4.61
CA MET A 89 2.56 -5.86 3.58
C MET A 89 2.26 -4.48 4.18
N ALA A 90 1.21 -4.37 5.00
CA ALA A 90 0.85 -3.12 5.67
C ALA A 90 1.98 -2.61 6.57
N ARG A 91 2.69 -3.51 7.28
CA ARG A 91 3.90 -3.17 8.05
C ARG A 91 5.01 -2.64 7.17
N THR A 92 5.32 -3.35 6.08
CA THR A 92 6.38 -2.98 5.15
C THR A 92 6.15 -1.60 4.53
N VAL A 93 4.94 -1.36 4.03
CA VAL A 93 4.57 -0.09 3.39
C VAL A 93 4.49 1.04 4.41
N GLY A 94 3.85 0.81 5.56
CA GLY A 94 3.70 1.82 6.59
C GLY A 94 5.02 2.22 7.26
N ASP A 95 5.91 1.28 7.54
CA ASP A 95 7.22 1.59 8.12
C ASP A 95 8.09 2.44 7.16
N ARG A 96 8.02 2.18 5.86
CA ARG A 96 8.67 3.02 4.83
C ARG A 96 8.05 4.42 4.77
N ALA A 97 6.73 4.53 4.86
CA ALA A 97 6.06 5.83 4.87
C ALA A 97 6.43 6.65 6.12
N ILE A 98 6.49 6.03 7.30
CA ILE A 98 6.99 6.66 8.54
C ILE A 98 8.43 7.16 8.36
N GLN A 99 9.31 6.33 7.80
CA GLN A 99 10.70 6.73 7.55
C GLN A 99 10.79 7.95 6.62
N MET A 100 9.98 7.97 5.54
CA MET A 100 9.96 9.08 4.60
C MET A 100 9.41 10.37 5.23
N VAL A 101 8.32 10.29 6.01
CA VAL A 101 7.76 11.44 6.72
C VAL A 101 8.79 12.02 7.69
N ASN A 102 9.45 11.17 8.49
CA ASN A 102 10.50 11.61 9.40
C ASN A 102 11.65 12.28 8.65
N TYR A 103 12.15 11.66 7.58
CA TYR A 103 13.22 12.21 6.76
C TYR A 103 12.86 13.60 6.19
N LEU A 104 11.68 13.72 5.57
CA LEU A 104 11.22 14.97 4.98
C LEU A 104 10.97 16.06 6.04
N ARG A 105 10.41 15.70 7.20
CA ARG A 105 10.30 16.61 8.35
C ARG A 105 11.66 17.14 8.77
N ASP A 106 12.64 16.25 8.96
CA ASP A 106 13.97 16.62 9.45
C ASP A 106 14.74 17.47 8.42
N LYS A 107 14.35 17.39 7.13
CA LYS A 107 14.84 18.27 6.05
C LYS A 107 14.05 19.58 5.90
N GLY A 108 13.03 19.83 6.73
CA GLY A 108 12.17 21.01 6.60
C GLY A 108 11.26 20.98 5.36
N GLN A 109 10.98 19.80 4.81
CA GLN A 109 10.26 19.58 3.55
C GLN A 109 8.80 19.13 3.77
N MET A 110 8.16 19.57 4.86
CA MET A 110 6.79 19.19 5.22
C MET A 110 5.73 19.68 4.22
N GLY A 111 6.02 20.73 3.44
CA GLY A 111 5.13 21.26 2.40
C GLY A 111 5.18 20.51 1.06
N THR A 112 5.95 19.43 0.96
CA THR A 112 6.10 18.69 -0.32
C THR A 112 4.96 17.70 -0.56
N ILE A 113 4.67 17.44 -1.84
CA ILE A 113 3.70 16.40 -2.24
C ILE A 113 4.10 15.03 -1.68
N ASP A 114 5.40 14.73 -1.62
CA ASP A 114 5.88 13.46 -1.07
C ASP A 114 5.60 13.34 0.43
N PHE A 115 5.70 14.43 1.19
CA PHE A 115 5.33 14.43 2.60
C PHE A 115 3.84 14.09 2.78
N GLN A 116 2.98 14.79 2.05
CA GLN A 116 1.53 14.60 2.09
C GLN A 116 1.12 13.20 1.60
N ARG A 117 1.76 12.69 0.54
CA ARG A 117 1.52 11.34 0.01
C ARG A 117 1.81 10.27 1.05
N ASN A 118 2.90 10.40 1.82
CA ASN A 118 3.25 9.40 2.82
C ASN A 118 2.33 9.46 4.05
N LEU A 119 1.82 10.64 4.42
CA LEU A 119 0.75 10.73 5.42
C LEU A 119 -0.53 10.03 4.94
N TYR A 120 -0.93 10.29 3.70
CA TYR A 120 -2.10 9.63 3.10
C TYR A 120 -1.97 8.10 3.06
N ILE A 121 -0.76 7.57 2.77
CA ILE A 121 -0.50 6.12 2.84
C ILE A 121 -0.79 5.58 4.24
N LEU A 122 -0.34 6.28 5.29
CA LEU A 122 -0.55 5.85 6.68
C LEU A 122 -2.02 5.92 7.08
N GLU A 123 -2.75 6.96 6.66
CA GLU A 123 -4.19 7.08 6.92
C GLU A 123 -5.01 6.01 6.20
N SER A 124 -4.68 5.71 4.93
CA SER A 124 -5.32 4.65 4.16
C SER A 124 -5.08 3.28 4.81
N LEU A 125 -3.83 2.98 5.19
CA LEU A 125 -3.50 1.74 5.89
C LEU A 125 -4.19 1.64 7.25
N GLN A 126 -4.22 2.73 8.03
CA GLN A 126 -4.95 2.77 9.30
C GLN A 126 -6.42 2.41 9.10
N TYR A 127 -7.09 3.05 8.12
CA TYR A 127 -8.50 2.79 7.84
C TYR A 127 -8.75 1.32 7.46
N THR A 128 -7.95 0.78 6.53
CA THR A 128 -8.03 -0.63 6.15
C THR A 128 -7.81 -1.54 7.36
N LEU A 129 -6.76 -1.32 8.15
CA LEU A 129 -6.43 -2.16 9.30
C LEU A 129 -7.53 -2.14 10.37
N PHE A 130 -8.13 -0.97 10.67
CA PHE A 130 -9.29 -0.92 11.57
C PHE A 130 -10.49 -1.70 11.01
N THR A 131 -10.75 -1.59 9.71
CA THR A 131 -11.86 -2.28 9.03
C THR A 131 -11.74 -3.81 9.18
N TYR A 132 -10.52 -4.35 9.18
CA TYR A 132 -10.26 -5.79 9.28
C TYR A 132 -9.83 -6.25 10.69
N GLY A 133 -9.94 -5.38 11.71
CA GLY A 133 -9.72 -5.74 13.12
C GLY A 133 -8.26 -5.77 13.57
N GLU A 134 -7.33 -5.20 12.80
CA GLU A 134 -5.90 -5.12 13.11
C GLU A 134 -5.55 -3.88 13.94
N GLU A 135 -6.21 -3.75 15.10
CA GLU A 135 -6.22 -2.52 15.90
C GLU A 135 -4.84 -2.04 16.35
N GLU A 136 -3.95 -2.94 16.80
CA GLU A 136 -2.64 -2.55 17.31
C GLU A 136 -1.81 -1.85 16.23
N LEU A 137 -1.82 -2.39 15.01
CA LEU A 137 -1.09 -1.79 13.89
C LEU A 137 -1.80 -0.53 13.38
N ALA A 138 -3.14 -0.52 13.35
CA ALA A 138 -3.91 0.66 12.97
C ALA A 138 -3.63 1.85 13.91
N LYS A 139 -3.65 1.61 15.23
CA LYS A 139 -3.36 2.62 16.27
C LYS A 139 -1.93 3.16 16.16
N LYS A 140 -0.95 2.33 15.80
CA LYS A 140 0.42 2.79 15.54
C LYS A 140 0.45 3.85 14.44
N TYR A 141 -0.23 3.62 13.32
CA TYR A 141 -0.26 4.57 12.21
C TYR A 141 -1.11 5.81 12.52
N ASP A 142 -2.23 5.64 13.22
CA ASP A 142 -3.05 6.75 13.70
C ASP A 142 -2.27 7.71 14.61
N ALA A 143 -1.61 7.16 15.62
CA ALA A 143 -0.82 7.94 16.58
C ALA A 143 0.34 8.68 15.89
N PHE A 144 0.89 8.11 14.81
CA PHE A 144 1.94 8.78 14.04
C PHE A 144 1.40 9.96 13.21
N VAL A 145 0.22 9.83 12.61
CA VAL A 145 -0.36 10.86 11.74
C VAL A 145 -1.04 11.99 12.54
N GLU A 146 -1.56 11.69 13.74
CA GLU A 146 -2.36 12.62 14.55
C GLU A 146 -1.76 14.04 14.73
N PRO A 147 -0.44 14.22 15.01
CA PRO A 147 0.14 15.55 15.14
C PRO A 147 0.00 16.43 13.88
N TYR A 148 -0.08 15.81 12.70
CA TYR A 148 -0.15 16.50 11.42
C TYR A 148 -1.59 16.92 11.07
N ARG A 149 -2.61 16.14 11.46
CA ARG A 149 -4.03 16.54 11.29
C ARG A 149 -4.41 17.76 12.11
N GLN A 150 -3.82 17.92 13.29
CA GLN A 150 -4.09 19.06 14.18
C GLN A 150 -3.39 20.34 13.74
N ALA A 151 -2.39 20.27 12.85
CA ALA A 151 -1.75 21.44 12.26
C ALA A 151 -2.64 22.06 11.18
N ASP A 152 -3.16 21.26 10.25
CA ASP A 152 -4.05 21.72 9.17
C ASP A 152 -5.34 22.40 9.67
N ARG A 153 -5.83 22.03 10.85
CA ARG A 153 -7.04 22.62 11.45
C ARG A 153 -6.82 23.96 12.16
N ARG A 154 -5.57 24.39 12.38
CA ARG A 154 -5.24 25.66 13.06
C ARG A 154 -5.01 26.83 12.09
N ASP A 155 -5.03 26.57 10.80
CA ASP A 155 -4.85 27.57 9.74
C ASP A 155 -6.19 28.08 9.14
N TYR A 156 -7.31 27.86 9.85
CA TYR A 156 -8.66 28.35 9.51
C TYR A 156 -9.31 29.15 10.65
#